data_AF-A0A3D3KT58-F1
#
_entry.id   AF-A0A3D3KT58-F1
#
_cell.length_a   1.000
_cell.length_b   1.000
_cell.length_c   1.000
_cell.angle_alpha   90.00
_cell.angle_beta   90.00
_cell.angle_gamma   90.00
#
_symmetry.space_group_name_H-M   'P 1'
#
loop_
_entity.id
_entity.type
_entity.pdbx_description
1 polymer ?
#
loop_
_entity_poly.entity_id
_entity_poly.type
_entity_poly.pdbx_seq_one_letter_code
_entity_poly.pdbx_strand_id
1 'polypeptide(L)'
;MSFASDLRPRTPSRRQPESSFADGQPVWHFVLDAGALTVLLGMGLLGFSLSFGGDPYYLIAGFGGIFLGLGIAVANAHLRLGLLITTALALGAYLVFGTVLAVPDAAIAGFVPSLDSMRTLLLGVVFAWKDMLTVGVPVGSAGGVLIVPFLSSLLTALVAGTLTWRLKSPYWPLLPVLVLFVTGIAFSTNAAFLTVERGIGLTVIAIAWATFRRDALRRSDTRKISVNRPQTDTATAQRAKLRRLGTAAAVIAASV
;
A
#
# COMPACT_ATOMS: atom_id res chain seq x y z
N MET A 1 60.71 -21.43 30.03
CA MET A 1 59.46 -21.66 29.26
C MET A 1 58.30 -21.23 30.13
N SER A 2 57.62 -20.14 29.78
CA SER A 2 56.30 -19.82 30.35
C SER A 2 55.49 -19.11 29.26
N PHE A 3 54.52 -19.83 28.70
CA PHE A 3 53.60 -19.32 27.69
C PHE A 3 52.51 -18.51 28.41
N ALA A 4 52.55 -17.18 28.29
CA ALA A 4 51.42 -16.36 28.67
C ALA A 4 50.32 -16.53 27.60
N SER A 5 49.27 -17.24 27.96
CA SER A 5 48.06 -17.39 27.14
C SER A 5 47.28 -16.08 27.13
N ASP A 6 47.35 -15.35 26.00
CA ASP A 6 46.49 -14.20 25.72
C ASP A 6 45.02 -14.65 25.65
N LEU A 7 44.31 -14.55 26.79
CA LEU A 7 42.86 -14.72 26.84
C LEU A 7 42.21 -13.45 26.32
N ARG A 8 42.07 -13.36 24.99
CA ARG A 8 41.22 -12.35 24.35
C ARG A 8 39.80 -12.46 24.90
N PRO A 9 39.21 -11.40 25.48
CA PRO A 9 37.82 -11.43 25.91
C PRO A 9 36.94 -11.70 24.68
N ARG A 10 36.24 -12.82 24.67
CA ARG A 10 35.21 -13.12 23.68
C ARG A 10 34.07 -12.14 23.90
N THR A 11 34.03 -11.07 23.10
CA THR A 11 32.89 -10.15 23.08
C THR A 11 31.63 -10.97 22.81
N PRO A 12 30.61 -10.94 23.69
CA PRO A 12 29.42 -11.73 23.47
C PRO A 12 28.81 -11.30 22.14
N SER A 13 28.66 -12.25 21.20
CA SER A 13 27.99 -12.00 19.93
C SER A 13 26.56 -11.57 20.26
N ARG A 14 26.28 -10.27 20.19
CA ARG A 14 24.95 -9.72 20.34
C ARG A 14 24.09 -10.40 19.27
N ARG A 15 23.26 -11.38 19.66
CA ARG A 15 22.34 -12.08 18.76
C ARG A 15 21.60 -11.00 17.98
N GLN A 16 21.94 -10.84 16.70
CA GLN A 16 21.14 -10.01 15.81
C GLN A 16 19.80 -10.72 15.70
N PRO A 17 18.67 -10.01 15.86
CA PRO A 17 17.37 -10.62 15.67
C PRO A 17 17.33 -11.19 14.26
N GLU A 18 17.23 -12.52 14.16
CA GLU A 18 17.05 -13.21 12.89
C GLU A 18 15.78 -12.65 12.26
N SER A 19 15.92 -11.92 11.16
CA SER A 19 14.77 -11.37 10.47
C SER A 19 13.94 -12.53 9.92
N SER A 20 12.66 -12.58 10.26
CA SER A 20 11.70 -13.60 9.78
C SER A 20 11.47 -13.62 8.26
N PHE A 21 12.20 -12.81 7.48
CA PHE A 21 11.98 -12.63 6.04
C PHE A 21 13.16 -13.12 5.21
N ALA A 22 12.85 -13.77 4.08
CA ALA A 22 13.80 -14.39 3.16
C ALA A 22 14.87 -13.45 2.60
N ASP A 23 14.65 -12.13 2.64
CA ASP A 23 15.57 -11.12 2.10
C ASP A 23 16.43 -10.39 3.16
N GLY A 24 16.34 -10.77 4.44
CA GLY A 24 17.16 -10.15 5.49
C GLY A 24 16.73 -8.73 5.90
N GLN A 25 15.61 -8.24 5.39
CA GLN A 25 15.09 -6.89 5.67
C GLN A 25 14.28 -6.85 6.99
N PRO A 26 14.36 -5.75 7.77
CA PRO A 26 13.61 -5.61 9.02
C PRO A 26 12.11 -5.49 8.77
N VAL A 27 11.28 -6.17 9.58
CA VAL A 27 9.81 -6.16 9.50
C VAL A 27 9.21 -4.75 9.46
N TRP A 28 9.82 -3.81 10.18
CA TRP A 28 9.40 -2.41 10.21
C TRP A 28 9.40 -1.73 8.84
N HIS A 29 10.32 -2.06 7.92
CA HIS A 29 10.32 -1.47 6.57
C HIS A 29 9.09 -1.90 5.77
N PHE A 30 8.69 -3.15 5.93
CA PHE A 30 7.51 -3.70 5.27
C PHE A 30 6.23 -3.03 5.78
N VAL A 31 6.12 -2.85 7.10
CA VAL A 31 4.99 -2.14 7.72
C VAL A 31 4.95 -0.68 7.28
N LEU A 32 6.10 -0.01 7.18
CA LEU A 32 6.18 1.37 6.67
C LEU A 32 5.77 1.46 5.20
N ASP A 33 6.19 0.53 4.35
CA ASP A 33 5.80 0.49 2.94
C ASP A 33 4.29 0.25 2.79
N ALA A 34 3.74 -0.73 3.50
CA ALA A 34 2.30 -1.01 3.51
C ALA A 34 1.50 0.20 4.04
N GLY A 35 1.96 0.82 5.13
CA GLY A 35 1.33 2.02 5.70
C GLY A 35 1.36 3.20 4.74
N ALA A 36 2.50 3.47 4.10
CA ALA A 36 2.62 4.55 3.11
C ALA A 36 1.73 4.31 1.89
N LEU A 37 1.69 3.08 1.36
CA LEU A 37 0.78 2.73 0.25
C LEU A 37 -0.68 2.87 0.67
N THR A 38 -1.03 2.49 1.89
CA THR A 38 -2.41 2.65 2.42
C THR A 38 -2.80 4.13 2.44
N VAL A 39 -1.93 5.01 2.93
CA VAL A 39 -2.18 6.46 2.97
C VAL A 39 -2.28 7.05 1.57
N LEU A 40 -1.35 6.69 0.67
CA LEU A 40 -1.32 7.18 -0.70
C LEU A 40 -2.54 6.74 -1.53
N LEU A 41 -2.92 5.47 -1.43
CA LEU A 41 -4.12 4.94 -2.10
C LEU A 41 -5.39 5.49 -1.45
N GLY A 42 -5.40 5.65 -0.13
CA GLY A 42 -6.47 6.33 0.61
C GLY A 42 -6.71 7.75 0.11
N MET A 43 -5.65 8.51 -0.17
CA MET A 43 -5.79 9.84 -0.79
C MET A 43 -6.45 9.79 -2.17
N GLY A 44 -6.21 8.74 -2.97
CA GLY A 44 -6.94 8.50 -4.21
C GLY A 44 -8.42 8.21 -3.97
N LEU A 45 -8.70 7.32 -3.03
CA LEU A 45 -10.05 6.91 -2.64
C LEU A 45 -10.91 8.10 -2.16
N LEU A 46 -10.33 9.08 -1.47
CA LEU A 46 -11.05 10.29 -1.04
C LEU A 46 -11.67 11.08 -2.21
N GLY A 47 -11.24 10.84 -3.45
CA GLY A 47 -11.78 11.49 -4.65
C GLY A 47 -13.20 11.09 -4.99
N PHE A 48 -13.61 9.91 -4.53
CA PHE A 48 -14.97 9.43 -4.71
C PHE A 48 -15.98 10.11 -3.77
N SER A 49 -15.54 10.90 -2.79
CA SER A 49 -16.41 11.51 -1.76
C SER A 49 -17.65 12.18 -2.33
N LEU A 50 -17.50 13.04 -3.33
CA LEU A 50 -18.60 13.79 -3.91
C LEU A 50 -19.51 12.93 -4.77
N SER A 51 -18.96 11.94 -5.48
CA SER A 51 -19.74 11.00 -6.31
C SER A 51 -20.76 10.24 -5.46
N PHE A 52 -20.37 9.88 -4.23
CA PHE A 52 -21.19 9.16 -3.26
C PHE A 52 -21.87 10.10 -2.23
N GLY A 53 -21.85 11.42 -2.42
CA GLY A 53 -22.52 12.37 -1.52
C GLY A 53 -21.97 12.39 -0.08
N GLY A 54 -20.71 11.97 0.11
CA GLY A 54 -20.06 11.89 1.43
C GLY A 54 -20.40 10.63 2.23
N ASP A 55 -21.10 9.65 1.63
CA ASP A 55 -21.47 8.40 2.30
C ASP A 55 -20.22 7.61 2.77
N PRO A 56 -20.07 7.26 4.06
CA PRO A 56 -18.95 6.45 4.54
C PRO A 56 -18.82 5.07 3.88
N TYR A 57 -19.87 4.49 3.30
CA TYR A 57 -19.84 3.13 2.74
C TYR A 57 -18.81 2.97 1.62
N TYR A 58 -18.58 3.99 0.77
CA TYR A 58 -17.52 3.90 -0.25
C TYR A 58 -16.12 3.85 0.36
N LEU A 59 -15.90 4.46 1.53
CA LEU A 59 -14.63 4.39 2.25
C LEU A 59 -14.41 2.98 2.80
N ILE A 60 -15.43 2.39 3.40
CA ILE A 60 -15.38 1.01 3.91
C ILE A 60 -15.06 0.05 2.76
N ALA A 61 -15.76 0.19 1.64
CA ALA A 61 -15.52 -0.60 0.43
C ALA A 61 -14.09 -0.40 -0.09
N GLY A 62 -13.68 0.85 -0.33
CA GLY A 62 -12.37 1.16 -0.89
C GLY A 62 -11.21 0.74 0.02
N PHE A 63 -11.23 1.08 1.31
CA PHE A 63 -10.18 0.65 2.25
C PHE A 63 -10.16 -0.86 2.43
N GLY A 64 -11.32 -1.53 2.41
CA GLY A 64 -11.38 -2.99 2.36
C GLY A 64 -10.65 -3.55 1.14
N GLY A 65 -10.85 -2.94 -0.04
CA GLY A 65 -10.09 -3.23 -1.25
C GLY A 65 -8.58 -3.01 -1.07
N ILE A 66 -8.16 -1.87 -0.50
CA ILE A 66 -6.74 -1.56 -0.24
C ILE A 66 -6.10 -2.64 0.64
N PHE A 67 -6.73 -2.98 1.77
CA PHE A 67 -6.18 -3.95 2.72
C PHE A 67 -6.12 -5.35 2.12
N LEU A 68 -7.15 -5.78 1.38
CA LEU A 68 -7.14 -7.07 0.69
C LEU A 68 -6.07 -7.13 -0.39
N GLY A 69 -5.97 -6.10 -1.24
CA GLY A 69 -4.97 -6.02 -2.30
C GLY A 69 -3.55 -6.03 -1.75
N LEU A 70 -3.28 -5.23 -0.70
CA LEU A 70 -1.99 -5.26 -0.01
C LEU A 70 -1.74 -6.63 0.64
N GLY A 71 -2.72 -7.22 1.33
CA GLY A 71 -2.61 -8.53 1.96
C GLY A 71 -2.25 -9.64 0.96
N ILE A 72 -2.86 -9.64 -0.22
CA ILE A 72 -2.52 -10.57 -1.29
C ILE A 72 -1.12 -10.28 -1.83
N ALA A 73 -0.73 -9.01 -1.98
CA ALA A 73 0.63 -8.66 -2.36
C ALA A 73 1.68 -9.12 -1.32
N VAL A 74 1.35 -9.07 -0.03
CA VAL A 74 2.17 -9.59 1.08
C VAL A 74 2.34 -11.10 0.92
N ALA A 75 1.23 -11.82 0.76
CA ALA A 75 1.24 -13.26 0.54
C ALA A 75 2.06 -13.63 -0.71
N ASN A 76 1.90 -12.88 -1.80
CA ASN A 76 2.65 -13.06 -3.03
C ASN A 76 4.17 -12.84 -2.84
N ALA A 77 4.56 -11.85 -2.04
CA ALA A 77 5.97 -11.58 -1.74
C ALA A 77 6.59 -12.69 -0.87
N HIS A 78 5.86 -13.21 0.12
CA HIS A 78 6.37 -14.24 1.04
C HIS A 78 6.34 -15.64 0.46
N LEU A 79 5.23 -16.03 -0.17
CA LEU A 79 5.02 -17.37 -0.70
C LEU A 79 5.51 -17.50 -2.15
N ARG A 80 6.05 -16.41 -2.74
CA ARG A 80 6.53 -16.35 -4.14
C ARG A 80 5.51 -16.88 -5.14
N LEU A 81 4.26 -16.46 -4.96
CA LEU A 81 3.14 -16.97 -5.75
C LEU A 81 3.34 -16.68 -7.25
N GLY A 82 2.93 -17.62 -8.09
CA GLY A 82 2.85 -17.41 -9.54
C GLY A 82 1.76 -16.40 -9.89
N LEU A 83 1.79 -15.88 -11.12
CA LEU A 83 0.76 -14.97 -11.63
C LEU A 83 -0.64 -15.60 -11.50
N LEU A 84 -0.78 -16.86 -11.93
CA LEU A 84 -2.05 -17.59 -11.89
C LEU A 84 -2.65 -17.67 -10.48
N ILE A 85 -1.84 -18.02 -9.47
CA ILE A 85 -2.28 -18.13 -8.08
C ILE A 85 -2.64 -16.76 -7.50
N THR A 86 -1.83 -15.73 -7.82
CA THR A 86 -2.09 -14.35 -7.36
C THR A 86 -3.39 -13.83 -7.95
N THR A 87 -3.65 -14.07 -9.24
CA THR A 87 -4.90 -13.70 -9.90
C THR A 87 -6.08 -14.47 -9.33
N ALA A 88 -5.94 -15.78 -9.05
CA ALA A 88 -6.99 -16.57 -8.42
C ALA A 88 -7.33 -16.06 -7.01
N LEU A 89 -6.33 -15.68 -6.21
CA LEU A 89 -6.54 -15.05 -4.91
C LEU A 89 -7.23 -13.68 -5.03
N ALA A 90 -6.82 -12.85 -5.99
CA ALA A 90 -7.45 -11.56 -6.24
C ALA A 90 -8.92 -11.72 -6.65
N LEU A 91 -9.21 -12.65 -7.56
CA LEU A 91 -10.58 -12.95 -7.99
C LEU A 91 -11.41 -13.54 -6.83
N GLY A 92 -10.86 -14.49 -6.07
CA GLY A 92 -11.52 -15.07 -4.91
C GLY A 92 -11.82 -14.03 -3.83
N ALA A 93 -10.86 -13.16 -3.53
CA ALA A 93 -11.06 -12.06 -2.59
C ALA A 93 -12.09 -11.05 -3.10
N TYR A 94 -12.07 -10.74 -4.40
CA TYR A 94 -13.08 -9.89 -5.03
C TYR A 94 -14.49 -10.47 -4.89
N LEU A 95 -14.68 -11.76 -5.16
CA LEU A 95 -15.99 -12.41 -5.09
C LEU A 95 -16.51 -12.56 -3.64
N VAL A 96 -15.63 -12.98 -2.73
CA VAL A 96 -16.01 -13.23 -1.33
C VAL A 96 -16.20 -11.92 -0.57
N PHE A 97 -15.20 -11.05 -0.57
CA PHE A 97 -15.27 -9.81 0.21
C PHE A 97 -16.05 -8.71 -0.51
N GLY A 98 -16.09 -8.71 -1.85
CA GLY A 98 -16.93 -7.79 -2.62
C GLY A 98 -18.42 -8.01 -2.36
N THR A 99 -18.84 -9.22 -1.99
CA THR A 99 -20.23 -9.45 -1.57
C THR A 99 -20.57 -8.60 -0.34
N VAL A 100 -19.71 -8.60 0.68
CA VAL A 100 -19.96 -7.86 1.93
C VAL A 100 -19.70 -6.36 1.77
N LEU A 101 -18.66 -6.00 1.03
CA LEU A 101 -18.15 -4.63 0.97
C LEU A 101 -18.75 -3.80 -0.17
N ALA A 102 -19.18 -4.43 -1.26
CA ALA A 102 -19.61 -3.73 -2.46
C ALA A 102 -21.05 -4.06 -2.91
N VAL A 103 -21.59 -5.22 -2.54
CA VAL A 103 -22.96 -5.63 -2.88
C VAL A 103 -23.67 -6.26 -1.67
N PRO A 104 -23.74 -5.56 -0.51
CA PRO A 104 -24.30 -6.14 0.71
C PRO A 104 -25.78 -6.54 0.55
N ASP A 105 -26.53 -5.83 -0.29
CA ASP A 105 -27.96 -6.08 -0.53
C ASP A 105 -28.25 -7.44 -1.18
N ALA A 106 -27.30 -7.98 -1.94
CA ALA A 106 -27.43 -9.28 -2.60
C ALA A 106 -26.86 -10.43 -1.76
N ALA A 107 -26.28 -10.15 -0.58
CA ALA A 107 -25.66 -11.15 0.27
C ALA A 107 -26.71 -11.93 1.08
N ILE A 108 -26.52 -13.24 1.23
CA ILE A 108 -27.37 -14.03 2.15
C ILE A 108 -27.00 -13.62 3.59
N ALA A 109 -28.00 -13.19 4.35
CA ALA A 109 -27.84 -12.65 5.71
C ALA A 109 -26.85 -11.47 5.83
N GLY A 110 -26.56 -10.77 4.71
CA GLY A 110 -25.67 -9.61 4.70
C GLY A 110 -24.17 -9.92 4.64
N PHE A 111 -23.75 -11.19 4.68
CA PHE A 111 -22.31 -11.54 4.65
C PHE A 111 -21.94 -12.78 3.83
N VAL A 112 -22.88 -13.68 3.53
CA VAL A 112 -22.59 -14.91 2.77
C VAL A 112 -22.77 -14.66 1.27
N PRO A 113 -21.78 -15.02 0.43
CA PRO A 113 -21.90 -14.98 -1.04
C PRO A 113 -23.15 -15.69 -1.55
N SER A 114 -23.93 -15.00 -2.37
CA SER A 114 -25.09 -15.56 -3.09
C SER A 114 -24.76 -15.65 -4.59
N LEU A 115 -25.54 -16.45 -5.33
CA LEU A 115 -25.41 -16.47 -6.80
C LEU A 115 -25.67 -15.10 -7.42
N ASP A 116 -26.55 -14.31 -6.81
CA ASP A 116 -26.88 -12.96 -7.29
C ASP A 116 -25.77 -11.95 -6.98
N SER A 117 -25.14 -12.03 -5.80
CA SER A 117 -23.99 -11.19 -5.47
C SER A 117 -22.79 -11.51 -6.37
N MET A 118 -22.55 -12.79 -6.64
CA MET A 118 -21.50 -13.22 -7.57
C MET A 118 -21.75 -12.73 -8.99
N ARG A 119 -22.99 -12.86 -9.49
CA ARG A 119 -23.38 -12.33 -10.80
C ARG A 119 -23.18 -10.83 -10.85
N THR A 120 -23.63 -10.09 -9.84
CA THR A 120 -23.53 -8.64 -9.76
C THR A 120 -22.07 -8.19 -9.74
N LEU A 121 -21.20 -8.90 -9.01
CA LEU A 121 -19.76 -8.63 -9.01
C LEU A 121 -19.13 -8.88 -10.39
N LEU A 122 -19.36 -10.05 -10.99
CA LEU A 122 -18.80 -10.39 -12.29
C LEU A 122 -19.22 -9.39 -13.39
N LEU A 123 -20.50 -9.03 -13.41
CA LEU A 123 -21.06 -8.05 -14.34
C LEU A 123 -20.63 -6.62 -14.01
N GLY A 124 -20.49 -6.30 -12.72
CA GLY A 124 -20.11 -5.00 -12.19
C GLY A 124 -18.69 -4.57 -12.57
N VAL A 125 -17.82 -5.50 -12.97
CA VAL A 125 -16.51 -5.18 -13.56
C VAL A 125 -16.63 -4.21 -14.74
N VAL A 126 -17.74 -4.29 -15.50
CA VAL A 126 -18.02 -3.40 -16.63
C VAL A 126 -19.20 -2.49 -16.33
N PHE A 127 -20.31 -3.04 -15.84
CA PHE A 127 -21.54 -2.27 -15.72
C PHE A 127 -21.55 -1.28 -14.58
N ALA A 128 -20.87 -1.55 -13.45
CA ALA A 128 -20.85 -0.59 -12.34
C ALA A 128 -20.19 0.74 -12.74
N TRP A 129 -19.19 0.69 -13.62
CA TRP A 129 -18.54 1.88 -14.20
C TRP A 129 -19.49 2.65 -15.12
N LYS A 130 -20.23 1.93 -15.97
CA LYS A 130 -21.26 2.53 -16.84
C LYS A 130 -22.35 3.20 -16.01
N ASP A 131 -22.82 2.53 -14.98
CA ASP A 131 -23.91 3.00 -14.13
C ASP A 131 -23.45 4.24 -13.35
N MET A 132 -22.21 4.23 -12.83
CA MET A 132 -21.63 5.40 -12.18
C MET A 132 -21.51 6.63 -13.10
N LEU A 133 -21.37 6.45 -14.42
CA LEU A 133 -21.33 7.55 -15.41
C LEU A 133 -22.72 8.03 -15.87
N THR A 134 -23.78 7.25 -15.61
CA THR A 134 -25.12 7.51 -16.15
C THR A 134 -26.14 7.85 -15.07
N VAL A 135 -25.93 7.40 -13.84
CA VAL A 135 -26.74 7.74 -12.67
C VAL A 135 -26.34 9.13 -12.17
N GLY A 136 -27.33 9.95 -11.84
CA GLY A 136 -27.09 11.27 -11.26
C GLY A 136 -26.40 11.17 -9.90
N VAL A 137 -25.52 12.12 -9.59
CA VAL A 137 -24.89 12.24 -8.27
C VAL A 137 -25.93 12.74 -7.25
N PRO A 138 -26.01 12.16 -6.04
CA PRO A 138 -25.21 11.05 -5.50
C PRO A 138 -25.61 9.69 -6.07
N VAL A 139 -24.61 8.87 -6.43
CA VAL A 139 -24.84 7.54 -7.02
C VAL A 139 -25.40 6.51 -6.03
N GLY A 140 -25.32 6.80 -4.73
CA GLY A 140 -25.80 5.93 -3.66
C GLY A 140 -24.96 4.68 -3.45
N SER A 141 -25.46 3.76 -2.61
CA SER A 141 -24.81 2.51 -2.23
C SER A 141 -25.45 1.26 -2.86
N ALA A 142 -26.64 1.40 -3.44
CA ALA A 142 -27.40 0.31 -4.06
C ALA A 142 -26.89 -0.05 -5.46
N GLY A 143 -27.30 -1.22 -5.97
CA GLY A 143 -27.06 -1.61 -7.37
C GLY A 143 -25.60 -1.92 -7.72
N GLY A 144 -24.72 -2.07 -6.72
CA GLY A 144 -23.33 -2.46 -6.93
C GLY A 144 -22.41 -1.31 -7.37
N VAL A 145 -22.81 -0.04 -7.23
CA VAL A 145 -21.94 1.09 -7.60
C VAL A 145 -20.67 1.15 -6.73
N LEU A 146 -20.73 0.62 -5.50
CA LEU A 146 -19.57 0.44 -4.60
C LEU A 146 -18.51 -0.52 -5.16
N ILE A 147 -18.82 -1.29 -6.21
CA ILE A 147 -17.85 -2.14 -6.90
C ILE A 147 -16.71 -1.29 -7.48
N VAL A 148 -16.99 -0.07 -7.97
CA VAL A 148 -15.98 0.80 -8.58
C VAL A 148 -14.88 1.17 -7.56
N PRO A 149 -15.17 1.78 -6.39
CA PRO A 149 -14.14 2.08 -5.40
C PRO A 149 -13.49 0.83 -4.82
N PHE A 150 -14.23 -0.28 -4.62
CA PHE A 150 -13.68 -1.53 -4.10
C PHE A 150 -12.68 -2.18 -5.08
N LEU A 151 -13.09 -2.41 -6.32
CA LEU A 151 -12.29 -3.10 -7.34
C LEU A 151 -11.08 -2.28 -7.75
N SER A 152 -11.25 -0.97 -7.97
CA SER A 152 -10.13 -0.08 -8.31
C SER A 152 -9.08 -0.05 -7.19
N SER A 153 -9.51 0.06 -5.94
CA SER A 153 -8.63 0.03 -4.77
C SER A 153 -7.92 -1.31 -4.60
N LEU A 154 -8.64 -2.43 -4.76
CA LEU A 154 -8.08 -3.78 -4.67
C LEU A 154 -7.00 -4.03 -5.73
N LEU A 155 -7.27 -3.70 -6.99
CA LEU A 155 -6.33 -3.91 -8.08
C LEU A 155 -5.11 -2.98 -7.94
N THR A 156 -5.33 -1.69 -7.68
CA THR A 156 -4.22 -0.73 -7.55
C THR A 156 -3.35 -1.02 -6.33
N ALA A 157 -3.93 -1.43 -5.20
CA ALA A 157 -3.21 -1.86 -4.02
C ALA A 157 -2.39 -3.13 -4.26
N LEU A 158 -2.99 -4.14 -4.92
CA LEU A 158 -2.30 -5.36 -5.29
C LEU A 158 -1.10 -5.06 -6.20
N VAL A 159 -1.30 -4.27 -7.25
CA VAL A 159 -0.22 -3.91 -8.17
C VAL A 159 0.84 -3.04 -7.48
N ALA A 160 0.45 -2.04 -6.69
CA ALA A 160 1.40 -1.21 -5.94
C ALA A 160 2.23 -2.03 -4.94
N GLY A 161 1.59 -2.92 -4.19
CA GLY A 161 2.26 -3.81 -3.24
C GLY A 161 3.19 -4.79 -3.93
N THR A 162 2.72 -5.44 -5.02
CA THR A 162 3.56 -6.37 -5.79
C THR A 162 4.77 -5.69 -6.43
N LEU A 163 4.60 -4.51 -7.05
CA LEU A 163 5.72 -3.72 -7.56
C LEU A 163 6.64 -3.27 -6.42
N THR A 164 6.07 -3.02 -5.24
CA THR A 164 6.84 -2.61 -4.06
C THR A 164 7.78 -3.70 -3.57
N TRP A 165 7.30 -4.93 -3.49
CA TRP A 165 8.10 -6.01 -2.94
C TRP A 165 8.84 -6.84 -3.99
N ARG A 166 8.52 -6.68 -5.29
CA ARG A 166 9.25 -7.35 -6.38
C ARG A 166 10.29 -6.47 -7.07
N LEU A 167 10.10 -5.16 -7.16
CA LEU A 167 11.01 -4.27 -7.89
C LEU A 167 11.94 -3.50 -6.96
N LYS A 168 13.20 -3.35 -7.38
CA LYS A 168 14.21 -2.48 -6.73
C LYS A 168 14.11 -1.02 -7.18
N SER A 169 12.89 -0.52 -7.36
CA SER A 169 12.65 0.85 -7.79
C SER A 169 11.54 1.49 -6.96
N PRO A 170 11.75 2.70 -6.45
CA PRO A 170 10.75 3.43 -5.66
C PRO A 170 9.62 4.03 -6.51
N TYR A 171 9.79 4.10 -7.84
CA TYR A 171 8.91 4.89 -8.71
C TYR A 171 7.74 4.08 -9.27
N TRP A 172 8.01 2.82 -9.69
CA TRP A 172 6.99 1.94 -10.29
C TRP A 172 5.72 1.78 -9.45
N PRO A 173 5.79 1.62 -8.12
CA PRO A 173 4.60 1.48 -7.29
C PRO A 173 3.75 2.74 -7.17
N LEU A 174 4.28 3.91 -7.54
CA LEU A 174 3.50 5.15 -7.56
C LEU A 174 2.57 5.22 -8.78
N LEU A 175 2.80 4.42 -9.83
CA LEU A 175 1.92 4.42 -11.00
C LEU A 175 0.50 3.94 -10.65
N PRO A 176 0.28 2.78 -9.99
CA PRO A 176 -1.06 2.39 -9.55
C PRO A 176 -1.72 3.39 -8.58
N VAL A 177 -0.91 4.02 -7.71
CA VAL A 177 -1.38 5.10 -6.82
C VAL A 177 -1.92 6.27 -7.63
N LEU A 178 -1.16 6.72 -8.64
CA LEU A 178 -1.56 7.82 -9.51
C LEU A 178 -2.80 7.44 -10.33
N VAL A 179 -2.89 6.20 -10.80
CA VAL A 179 -4.08 5.69 -11.51
C VAL A 179 -5.31 5.83 -10.61
N LEU A 180 -5.27 5.32 -9.37
CA LEU A 180 -6.41 5.44 -8.45
C LEU A 180 -6.77 6.89 -8.15
N PHE A 181 -5.77 7.76 -7.97
CA PHE A 181 -5.98 9.18 -7.74
C PHE A 181 -6.66 9.88 -8.91
N VAL A 182 -6.20 9.61 -10.14
CA VAL A 182 -6.81 10.13 -11.37
C VAL A 182 -8.22 9.57 -11.56
N THR A 183 -8.46 8.28 -11.27
CA THR A 183 -9.80 7.69 -11.29
C THR A 183 -10.73 8.43 -10.32
N GLY A 184 -10.29 8.67 -9.08
CA GLY A 184 -11.07 9.45 -8.12
C GLY A 184 -11.39 10.87 -8.59
N ILE A 185 -10.47 11.54 -9.29
CA ILE A 185 -10.73 12.85 -9.91
C ILE A 185 -11.75 12.74 -11.05
N ALA A 186 -11.58 11.77 -11.94
CA ALA A 186 -12.42 11.60 -13.13
C ALA A 186 -13.90 11.37 -12.78
N PHE A 187 -14.16 10.69 -11.66
CA PHE A 187 -15.51 10.43 -11.18
C PHE A 187 -16.05 11.51 -10.21
N SER A 188 -15.25 12.51 -9.84
CA SER A 188 -15.66 13.59 -8.95
C SER A 188 -16.50 14.65 -9.69
N THR A 189 -17.44 15.29 -8.97
CA THR A 189 -18.19 16.45 -9.47
C THR A 189 -17.36 17.74 -9.42
N ASN A 190 -17.77 18.77 -10.19
CA ASN A 190 -17.15 20.09 -10.32
C ASN A 190 -17.01 20.90 -9.01
N ALA A 191 -17.61 20.47 -7.90
CA ALA A 191 -17.38 21.08 -6.59
C ALA A 191 -16.04 20.56 -6.05
N ALA A 192 -14.97 21.35 -6.08
CA ALA A 192 -13.64 20.88 -5.68
C ALA A 192 -13.55 20.68 -4.14
N PHE A 193 -13.92 19.50 -3.63
CA PHE A 193 -13.63 19.16 -2.23
C PHE A 193 -12.15 18.77 -2.09
N LEU A 194 -11.36 19.72 -1.56
CA LEU A 194 -9.95 19.55 -1.20
C LEU A 194 -9.04 19.07 -2.35
N THR A 195 -9.36 19.40 -3.61
CA THR A 195 -8.63 18.87 -4.77
C THR A 195 -7.15 19.28 -4.77
N VAL A 196 -6.87 20.54 -4.42
CA VAL A 196 -5.50 21.09 -4.39
C VAL A 196 -4.75 20.51 -3.19
N GLU A 197 -5.37 20.51 -2.03
CA GLU A 197 -4.83 20.01 -0.77
C GLU A 197 -4.49 18.52 -0.87
N ARG A 198 -5.37 17.72 -1.47
CA ARG A 198 -5.14 16.28 -1.71
C ARG A 198 -4.02 16.05 -2.72
N GLY A 199 -3.93 16.85 -3.79
CA GLY A 199 -2.85 16.76 -4.77
C GLY A 199 -1.48 17.09 -4.15
N ILE A 200 -1.42 18.16 -3.35
CA ILE A 200 -0.21 18.54 -2.61
C ILE A 200 0.15 17.43 -1.60
N GLY A 201 -0.82 16.98 -0.81
CA GLY A 201 -0.63 15.90 0.17
C GLY A 201 -0.09 14.63 -0.46
N LEU A 202 -0.67 14.20 -1.59
CA LEU A 202 -0.23 13.00 -2.31
C LEU A 202 1.20 13.17 -2.80
N THR A 203 1.53 14.34 -3.35
CA THR A 203 2.88 14.63 -3.86
C THR A 203 3.91 14.61 -2.75
N VAL A 204 3.64 15.29 -1.63
CA VAL A 204 4.56 15.36 -0.48
C VAL A 204 4.80 13.96 0.10
N ILE A 205 3.73 13.18 0.32
CA ILE A 205 3.85 11.82 0.88
C ILE A 205 4.55 10.89 -0.11
N ALA A 206 4.25 10.98 -1.41
CA ALA A 206 4.89 10.16 -2.44
C ALA A 206 6.39 10.44 -2.53
N ILE A 207 6.81 11.72 -2.46
CA ILE A 207 8.23 12.11 -2.45
C ILE A 207 8.90 11.61 -1.17
N ALA A 208 8.28 11.81 -0.01
CA ALA A 208 8.83 11.38 1.28
C ALA A 208 9.05 9.86 1.31
N TRP A 209 8.04 9.09 0.89
CA TRP A 209 8.12 7.64 0.82
C TRP A 209 9.12 7.16 -0.24
N ALA A 210 9.12 7.75 -1.45
CA ALA A 210 10.08 7.38 -2.49
C ALA A 210 11.53 7.65 -2.06
N THR A 211 11.77 8.75 -1.35
CA THR A 211 13.09 9.09 -0.78
C THR A 211 13.50 8.10 0.29
N PHE A 212 12.61 7.80 1.24
CA PHE A 212 12.82 6.78 2.26
C PHE A 212 13.19 5.43 1.64
N ARG A 213 12.45 5.01 0.61
CA ARG A 213 12.64 3.73 -0.05
C ARG A 213 13.92 3.67 -0.89
N ARG A 214 14.29 4.76 -1.57
CA ARG A 214 15.61 4.85 -2.22
C ARG A 214 16.74 4.64 -1.22
N ASP A 215 16.65 5.26 -0.06
CA ASP A 215 17.65 5.11 0.99
C ASP A 215 17.68 3.67 1.55
N ALA A 216 16.53 3.04 1.73
CA ALA A 216 16.42 1.66 2.19
C ALA A 216 17.04 0.66 1.19
N LEU A 217 16.75 0.85 -0.10
CA LEU A 217 17.33 0.03 -1.18
C LEU A 217 18.86 0.21 -1.26
N ARG A 218 19.35 1.46 -1.21
CA ARG A 218 20.80 1.76 -1.25
C ARG A 218 21.56 1.12 -0.08
N ARG A 219 21.02 1.21 1.14
CA ARG A 219 21.65 0.61 2.32
C ARG A 219 21.74 -0.90 2.25
N SER A 220 20.74 -1.53 1.63
CA SER A 220 20.71 -2.98 1.45
C SER A 220 21.83 -3.44 0.52
N ASP A 221 22.11 -2.68 -0.55
CA ASP A 221 23.22 -2.96 -1.46
C ASP A 221 24.58 -2.69 -0.79
N THR A 222 24.73 -1.57 -0.04
CA THR A 222 25.97 -1.27 0.68
C THR A 222 26.28 -2.30 1.78
N ARG A 223 25.28 -2.78 2.51
CA ARG A 223 25.46 -3.81 3.56
C ARG A 223 25.97 -5.12 2.96
N LYS A 224 25.50 -5.52 1.78
CA LYS A 224 26.02 -6.72 1.09
C LYS A 224 27.50 -6.58 0.73
N ILE A 225 27.94 -5.36 0.39
CA ILE A 225 29.34 -5.07 0.06
C ILE A 225 30.21 -4.96 1.34
N SER A 226 29.70 -4.38 2.43
CA SER A 226 30.45 -4.23 3.69
C SER A 226 30.60 -5.53 4.49
N VAL A 227 29.71 -6.51 4.33
CA VAL A 227 29.96 -7.87 4.83
C VAL A 227 31.22 -8.47 4.19
N ASN A 228 31.61 -7.98 3.00
CA ASN A 228 32.86 -8.35 2.33
C ASN A 228 34.06 -7.46 2.71
N ARG A 229 33.87 -6.40 3.52
CA ARG A 229 34.93 -5.52 4.07
C ARG A 229 34.54 -5.02 5.47
N PRO A 230 35.05 -5.66 6.55
CA PRO A 230 34.70 -5.27 7.91
C PRO A 230 35.43 -4.00 8.34
N GLN A 231 35.00 -2.84 7.82
CA GLN A 231 35.37 -1.55 8.39
C GLN A 231 34.31 -0.53 8.02
N THR A 232 33.46 -0.13 8.97
CA THR A 232 32.57 1.01 8.77
C THR A 232 32.66 1.97 9.95
N ASP A 233 33.04 3.18 9.58
CA ASP A 233 33.34 4.34 10.39
C ASP A 233 32.07 4.89 11.05
N THR A 234 32.05 4.90 12.38
CA THR A 234 30.87 5.24 13.20
C THR A 234 30.47 6.71 13.11
N ALA A 235 31.38 7.58 12.68
CA ALA A 235 31.16 9.02 12.58
C ALA A 235 30.18 9.41 11.45
N THR A 236 30.20 8.67 10.34
CA THR A 236 29.35 8.95 9.16
C THR A 236 27.88 8.57 9.43
N ALA A 237 27.67 7.53 10.24
CA ALA A 237 26.33 7.06 10.64
C ALA A 237 25.61 8.07 11.55
N GLN A 238 26.33 8.75 12.45
CA GLN A 238 25.74 9.78 13.32
C GLN A 238 25.34 11.04 12.55
N ARG A 239 26.16 11.49 11.59
CA ARG A 239 25.81 12.64 10.73
C ARG A 239 24.57 12.40 9.88
N ALA A 240 24.36 11.17 9.39
CA ALA A 240 23.16 10.81 8.64
C ALA A 240 21.89 10.80 9.52
N LYS A 241 22.02 10.42 10.80
CA LYS A 241 20.92 10.41 11.77
C LYS A 241 20.46 11.83 12.12
N LEU A 242 21.42 12.75 12.30
CA LEU A 242 21.17 14.17 12.56
C LEU A 242 20.47 14.88 11.38
N ARG A 243 20.87 14.58 10.13
CA ARG A 243 20.19 15.17 8.95
C ARG A 243 18.74 14.69 8.80
N ARG A 244 18.45 13.44 9.17
CA ARG A 244 17.09 12.87 9.12
C ARG A 244 16.14 13.46 10.17
N LEU A 245 16.67 13.80 11.35
CA LEU A 245 15.89 14.51 12.38
C LEU A 245 15.59 15.94 11.94
N GLY A 246 16.53 16.62 11.28
CA GLY A 246 16.30 17.95 10.71
C GLY A 246 15.19 17.98 9.64
N THR A 247 15.14 16.97 8.77
CA THR A 247 14.07 16.88 7.76
C THR A 247 12.71 16.54 8.34
N ALA A 248 12.65 15.69 9.38
CA ALA A 248 11.39 15.37 10.06
C ALA A 248 10.83 16.60 10.82
N ALA A 249 11.69 17.37 11.48
CA ALA A 249 11.30 18.60 12.15
C ALA A 249 10.82 19.68 11.16
N ALA A 250 11.46 19.79 9.99
CA ALA A 250 11.04 20.74 8.95
C ALA A 250 9.65 20.42 8.36
N VAL A 251 9.31 19.13 8.23
CA VAL A 251 7.97 18.71 7.76
C VAL A 251 6.89 19.01 8.80
N ILE A 252 7.20 18.82 10.10
CA ILE A 252 6.26 19.15 11.18
C ILE A 252 6.06 20.66 11.28
N ALA A 253 7.13 21.45 11.18
CA ALA A 253 7.06 22.91 11.22
C ALA A 253 6.35 23.52 9.99
N ALA A 254 6.34 22.84 8.84
CA ALA A 254 5.59 23.27 7.66
C ALA A 254 4.11 22.83 7.68
N SER A 255 3.70 22.07 8.70
CA SER A 255 2.34 21.53 8.85
C SER A 255 1.50 22.18 9.96
N VAL A 256 2.02 23.24 10.59
CA VAL A 256 1.36 24.09 11.60
C VAL A 256 1.40 25.52 11.09
#